data_AF-A0A356B3G2-F1
#
_entry.id   AF-A0A356B3G2-F1
#
_cell.length_a   1.000
_cell.length_b   1.000
_cell.length_c   1.000
_cell.angle_alpha   90.00
_cell.angle_beta   90.00
_cell.angle_gamma   90.00
#
_symmetry.space_group_name_H-M   'P 1'
#
loop_
_entity.id
_entity.type
_entity.pdbx_description
1 polymer ?
#
loop_
_entity_poly.entity_id
_entity_poly.type
_entity_poly.pdbx_seq_one_letter_code
_entity_poly.pdbx_strand_id
1 'polypeptide(L)'
;MTDNNPCKKNDLAYRQIHLDFHTSEHIGSVGQLFDGEQFARTLFDSGVNSVTCFARSHHGMLYFDSKKFPERVHPGLRNKNLLKEQIQACHQHGIRVPVYITVQWDYYTAMHHPEWLCMNEDGSISGWKPYQAGFYANLCVNTGYLDFLKQQTAEVLEMFDVDGIFFDIVKTVDCSCTTCRKIMTDLGLEPSDKEQRMKFADISINRF
;
A
#
# COMPACT_ATOMS: atom_id res chain seq x y z
N MET A 1 2.99 33.14 29.88
CA MET A 1 2.11 32.73 28.77
C MET A 1 2.44 31.29 28.47
N THR A 2 1.51 30.40 28.77
CA THR A 2 1.67 28.95 28.66
C THR A 2 1.50 28.52 27.21
N ASP A 3 2.57 28.01 26.62
CA ASP A 3 2.59 27.37 25.30
C ASP A 3 1.76 26.07 25.35
N ASN A 4 0.46 26.19 25.08
CA ASN A 4 -0.45 25.06 24.92
C ASN A 4 -0.57 24.69 23.43
N ASN A 5 0.52 24.23 22.82
CA ASN A 5 0.46 23.60 21.51
C ASN A 5 0.55 22.07 21.69
N PRO A 6 -0.55 21.30 21.53
CA PRO A 6 -0.59 19.87 21.84
C PRO A 6 0.06 18.99 20.75
N CYS A 7 0.64 19.58 19.70
CA CYS A 7 1.39 18.83 18.72
C CYS A 7 2.77 18.49 19.31
N LYS A 8 2.87 17.33 19.98
CA LYS A 8 4.17 16.75 20.39
C LYS A 8 5.12 16.84 19.20
N LYS A 9 6.29 17.45 19.40
CA LYS A 9 7.41 17.35 18.45
C LYS A 9 7.66 15.85 18.19
N ASN A 10 7.24 15.37 17.02
CA ASN A 10 7.57 14.01 16.59
C ASN A 10 9.01 14.03 16.10
N ASP A 11 9.94 13.79 17.02
CA ASP A 11 11.33 13.55 16.63
C ASP A 11 11.39 12.33 15.70
N LEU A 12 12.10 12.47 14.57
CA LEU A 12 12.21 11.40 13.59
C LEU A 12 12.99 10.22 14.20
N ALA A 13 12.44 9.01 14.06
CA ALA A 13 13.05 7.77 14.47
C ALA A 13 14.27 7.53 13.56
N TYR A 14 15.46 7.55 14.15
CA TYR A 14 16.71 7.56 13.39
C TYR A 14 17.16 6.16 12.89
N ARG A 15 16.63 5.06 13.46
CA ARG A 15 17.05 3.69 13.15
C ARG A 15 15.84 2.85 12.76
N GLN A 16 15.59 2.84 11.45
CA GLN A 16 14.39 2.23 10.87
C GLN A 16 14.72 0.94 10.12
N ILE A 17 13.81 -0.03 10.19
CA ILE A 17 13.81 -1.23 9.35
C ILE A 17 12.57 -1.24 8.47
N HIS A 18 12.73 -1.42 7.17
CA HIS A 18 11.64 -1.79 6.30
C HIS A 18 11.61 -3.32 6.20
N LEU A 19 10.63 -3.96 6.84
CA LEU A 19 10.49 -5.41 6.82
C LEU A 19 9.80 -5.82 5.52
N ASP A 20 10.57 -5.95 4.45
CA ASP A 20 10.04 -6.33 3.14
C ASP A 20 9.62 -7.82 3.12
N PHE A 21 8.32 -8.10 3.16
CA PHE A 21 7.80 -9.45 2.95
C PHE A 21 6.54 -9.48 2.08
N HIS A 22 6.61 -10.26 1.01
CA HIS A 22 5.54 -10.46 0.05
C HIS A 22 5.23 -11.95 -0.05
N THR A 23 4.07 -12.36 0.45
CA THR A 23 3.63 -13.76 0.36
C THR A 23 2.46 -13.89 -0.60
N SER A 24 2.61 -14.74 -1.61
CA SER A 24 1.53 -15.11 -2.52
C SER A 24 0.46 -15.92 -1.78
N GLU A 25 -0.76 -15.92 -2.31
CA GLU A 25 -1.90 -16.72 -1.85
C GLU A 25 -1.60 -18.22 -1.74
N HIS A 26 -0.62 -18.73 -2.48
CA HIS A 26 -0.18 -20.12 -2.44
C HIS A 26 0.65 -20.50 -1.21
N ILE A 27 1.15 -19.52 -0.45
CA ILE A 27 1.96 -19.77 0.75
C ILE A 27 1.04 -19.93 1.96
N GLY A 28 1.03 -21.13 2.54
CA GLY A 28 0.28 -21.43 3.75
C GLY A 28 0.99 -20.96 5.04
N SER A 29 0.29 -21.09 6.16
CA SER A 29 0.88 -20.96 7.51
C SER A 29 1.49 -19.60 7.86
N VAL A 30 1.07 -18.54 7.17
CA VAL A 30 1.51 -17.17 7.42
C VAL A 30 1.14 -16.76 8.86
N GLY A 31 2.15 -16.34 9.63
CA GLY A 31 2.01 -15.94 11.03
C GLY A 31 1.71 -17.06 12.02
N GLN A 32 1.72 -18.34 11.61
CA GLN A 32 1.31 -19.46 12.48
C GLN A 32 2.10 -19.56 13.78
N LEU A 33 3.40 -19.24 13.73
CA LEU A 33 4.33 -19.32 14.87
C LEU A 33 4.82 -17.91 15.28
N PHE A 34 4.09 -16.86 14.91
CA PHE A 34 4.49 -15.50 15.25
C PHE A 34 4.42 -15.29 16.76
N ASP A 35 5.49 -14.76 17.33
CA ASP A 35 5.59 -14.33 18.73
C ASP A 35 5.93 -12.84 18.75
N GLY A 36 4.97 -12.02 19.19
CA GLY A 36 5.11 -10.56 19.20
C GLY A 36 6.21 -10.08 20.14
N GLU A 37 6.38 -10.69 21.31
CA GLU A 37 7.41 -10.28 22.27
C GLU A 37 8.80 -10.65 21.74
N GLN A 38 8.98 -11.85 21.19
CA GLN A 38 10.24 -12.22 20.55
C GLN A 38 10.59 -11.26 19.41
N PHE A 39 9.61 -10.89 18.59
CA PHE A 39 9.77 -9.94 17.48
C PHE A 39 10.20 -8.55 17.98
N ALA A 40 9.43 -7.96 18.90
CA ALA A 40 9.70 -6.62 19.40
C ALA A 40 11.00 -6.55 20.22
N ARG A 41 11.28 -7.57 21.04
CA ARG A 41 12.51 -7.66 21.83
C ARG A 41 13.74 -7.73 20.94
N THR A 42 13.69 -8.49 19.85
CA THR A 42 14.79 -8.57 18.87
C THR A 42 15.11 -7.21 18.26
N LEU A 43 14.08 -6.45 17.90
CA LEU A 43 14.23 -5.10 17.36
C LEU A 43 14.80 -4.13 18.40
N PHE A 44 14.27 -4.19 19.63
CA PHE A 44 14.71 -3.36 20.76
C PHE A 44 16.19 -3.60 21.10
N ASP A 45 16.59 -4.87 21.26
CA ASP A 45 17.97 -5.24 21.57
C ASP A 45 18.95 -4.86 20.43
N SER A 46 18.43 -4.70 19.20
CA SER A 46 19.18 -4.21 18.04
C SER A 46 19.23 -2.68 17.93
N GLY A 47 18.59 -1.96 18.86
CA GLY A 47 18.52 -0.49 18.87
C GLY A 47 17.65 0.09 17.75
N VAL A 48 16.70 -0.67 17.23
CA VAL A 48 15.72 -0.20 16.23
C VAL A 48 14.65 0.62 16.96
N ASN A 49 14.26 1.76 16.39
CA ASN A 49 13.20 2.61 16.94
C ASN A 49 12.03 2.83 15.98
N SER A 50 12.09 2.25 14.78
CA SER A 50 10.91 2.07 13.93
C SER A 50 11.03 0.85 13.01
N VAL A 51 9.92 0.14 12.78
CA VAL A 51 9.84 -0.95 11.80
C VAL A 51 8.57 -0.82 10.98
N THR A 52 8.66 -0.96 9.66
CA THR A 52 7.46 -1.00 8.81
C THR A 52 6.83 -2.39 8.85
N CYS A 53 5.51 -2.49 9.10
CA CYS A 53 4.75 -3.74 9.06
C CYS A 53 3.63 -3.68 8.02
N PHE A 54 3.17 -4.82 7.51
CA PHE A 54 2.36 -4.87 6.29
C PHE A 54 0.87 -4.99 6.58
N ALA A 55 0.07 -4.08 6.04
CA ALA A 55 -1.37 -4.29 5.87
C ALA A 55 -1.66 -5.01 4.55
N ARG A 56 -1.08 -4.55 3.44
CA ARG A 56 -1.29 -5.11 2.09
C ARG A 56 0.00 -5.13 1.27
N SER A 57 0.37 -6.30 0.75
CA SER A 57 1.59 -6.51 -0.06
C SER A 57 1.32 -6.43 -1.57
N HIS A 58 2.35 -6.52 -2.41
CA HIS A 58 2.22 -6.55 -3.88
C HIS A 58 1.45 -7.75 -4.45
N HIS A 59 1.18 -8.80 -3.66
CA HIS A 59 0.25 -9.85 -4.07
C HIS A 59 -1.23 -9.44 -3.89
N GLY A 60 -1.50 -8.28 -3.27
CA GLY A 60 -2.85 -7.79 -2.97
C GLY A 60 -3.48 -8.40 -1.73
N MET A 61 -2.75 -9.27 -1.05
CA MET A 61 -3.21 -9.99 0.12
C MET A 61 -3.12 -9.11 1.38
N LEU A 62 -4.16 -9.18 2.23
CA LEU A 62 -4.23 -8.50 3.51
C LEU A 62 -3.72 -9.39 4.65
N TYR A 63 -2.89 -8.83 5.55
CA TYR A 63 -2.28 -9.53 6.69
C TYR A 63 -3.01 -9.28 8.02
N PHE A 64 -4.30 -8.96 7.92
CA PHE A 64 -5.20 -8.75 9.06
C PHE A 64 -6.62 -9.17 8.69
N ASP A 65 -7.48 -9.34 9.70
CA ASP A 65 -8.87 -9.77 9.54
C ASP A 65 -9.81 -8.66 9.05
N SER A 66 -9.61 -8.19 7.81
CA SER A 66 -10.46 -7.18 7.18
C SER A 66 -11.94 -7.60 7.17
N LYS A 67 -12.81 -6.66 7.52
CA LYS A 67 -14.27 -6.81 7.47
C LYS A 67 -14.85 -6.22 6.20
N LYS A 68 -14.23 -5.17 5.64
CA LYS A 68 -14.65 -4.55 4.37
C LYS A 68 -14.23 -5.38 3.16
N PHE A 69 -13.10 -6.09 3.24
CA PHE A 69 -12.51 -6.85 2.12
C PHE A 69 -12.09 -8.27 2.53
N PRO A 70 -13.01 -9.11 3.07
CA PRO A 70 -12.69 -10.46 3.53
C PRO A 70 -12.11 -11.35 2.42
N GLU A 71 -12.47 -11.12 1.16
CA GLU A 71 -11.98 -11.84 -0.01
C GLU A 71 -10.49 -11.60 -0.29
N ARG A 72 -9.92 -10.51 0.24
CA ARG A 72 -8.50 -10.16 0.10
C ARG A 72 -7.66 -10.58 1.29
N VAL A 73 -8.26 -11.06 2.38
CA VAL A 73 -7.49 -11.56 3.52
C VAL A 73 -6.69 -12.77 3.07
N HIS A 74 -5.38 -12.75 3.31
CA HIS A 74 -4.46 -13.76 2.82
C HIS A 74 -4.97 -15.17 3.20
N PRO A 75 -5.21 -16.09 2.25
CA PRO A 75 -5.87 -17.37 2.52
C PRO A 75 -5.02 -18.27 3.44
N GLY A 76 -3.70 -18.18 3.32
CA GLY A 76 -2.73 -18.81 4.22
C GLY A 76 -2.54 -18.15 5.59
N LEU A 77 -3.23 -17.05 5.93
CA LEU A 77 -3.05 -16.33 7.20
C LEU A 77 -3.67 -17.10 8.36
N ARG A 78 -2.81 -17.73 9.16
CA ARG A 78 -3.22 -18.48 10.36
C ARG A 78 -3.42 -17.57 11.55
N ASN A 79 -2.56 -16.57 11.72
CA ASN A 79 -2.74 -15.55 12.72
C ASN A 79 -3.43 -14.32 12.10
N LYS A 80 -4.75 -14.24 12.27
CA LYS A 80 -5.58 -13.12 11.79
C LYS A 80 -5.30 -11.80 12.52
N ASN A 81 -4.61 -11.84 13.65
CA ASN A 81 -4.18 -10.68 14.44
C ASN A 81 -2.72 -10.29 14.17
N LEU A 82 -2.04 -10.88 13.18
CA LEU A 82 -0.61 -10.69 12.94
C LEU A 82 -0.18 -9.21 12.98
N LEU A 83 -0.81 -8.35 12.17
CA LEU A 83 -0.49 -6.93 12.15
C LEU A 83 -0.77 -6.24 13.51
N LYS A 84 -1.87 -6.60 14.18
CA LYS A 84 -2.22 -6.05 15.50
C LYS A 84 -1.16 -6.41 16.54
N GLU A 85 -0.73 -7.67 16.59
CA GLU A 85 0.27 -8.15 17.53
C GLU A 85 1.64 -7.53 17.27
N GLN A 86 2.03 -7.34 16.00
CA GLN A 86 3.24 -6.62 15.62
C GLN A 86 3.26 -5.18 16.16
N ILE A 87 2.17 -4.44 15.94
CA ILE A 87 2.01 -3.05 16.40
C ILE A 87 2.08 -2.99 17.92
N GLN A 88 1.24 -3.78 18.60
CA GLN A 88 1.13 -3.75 20.06
C GLN A 88 2.45 -4.14 20.75
N ALA A 89 3.13 -5.18 20.26
CA ALA A 89 4.40 -5.58 20.84
C ALA A 89 5.50 -4.54 20.63
N CYS A 90 5.59 -3.94 19.43
CA CYS A 90 6.57 -2.88 19.18
C CYS A 90 6.34 -1.65 20.06
N HIS A 91 5.08 -1.24 20.22
CA HIS A 91 4.70 -0.10 21.07
C HIS A 91 5.11 -0.30 22.54
N GLN A 92 5.04 -1.52 23.07
CA GLN A 92 5.49 -1.82 24.44
C GLN A 92 6.99 -1.54 24.65
N HIS A 93 7.80 -1.62 23.58
CA HIS A 93 9.23 -1.31 23.61
C HIS A 93 9.55 0.09 23.05
N GLY A 94 8.54 0.93 22.81
CA GLY A 94 8.71 2.29 22.29
C GLY A 94 9.15 2.35 20.82
N ILE A 95 8.89 1.29 20.04
CA ILE A 95 9.24 1.18 18.62
C ILE A 95 8.02 1.59 17.77
N ARG A 96 8.21 2.51 16.83
CA ARG A 96 7.14 2.96 15.93
C ARG A 96 6.89 2.02 14.77
N VAL A 97 5.64 1.81 14.41
CA VAL A 97 5.20 0.90 13.35
C VAL A 97 4.39 1.62 12.27
N PRO A 98 5.04 2.27 11.28
CA PRO A 98 4.37 2.67 10.06
C PRO A 98 3.81 1.45 9.32
N VAL A 99 2.58 1.55 8.82
CA VAL A 99 1.90 0.44 8.17
C VAL A 99 2.00 0.56 6.64
N TYR A 100 2.57 -0.48 6.02
CA TYR A 100 2.76 -0.59 4.59
C TYR A 100 1.47 -0.95 3.85
N ILE A 101 1.20 -0.18 2.80
CA ILE A 101 0.15 -0.41 1.81
C ILE A 101 0.76 -0.12 0.43
N THR A 102 0.86 -1.15 -0.41
CA THR A 102 1.22 -0.94 -1.83
C THR A 102 0.18 -0.05 -2.51
N VAL A 103 0.56 0.85 -3.42
CA VAL A 103 -0.36 1.77 -4.12
C VAL A 103 -0.52 1.39 -5.58
N GLN A 104 0.52 1.42 -6.42
CA GLN A 104 0.30 1.21 -7.86
C GLN A 104 0.60 -0.20 -8.37
N TRP A 105 1.00 -1.13 -7.50
CA TRP A 105 1.21 -2.55 -7.83
C TRP A 105 0.47 -3.48 -6.88
N ASP A 106 -0.40 -4.32 -7.43
CA ASP A 106 -1.08 -5.39 -6.70
C ASP A 106 -1.55 -6.45 -7.72
N TYR A 107 -1.05 -7.68 -7.56
CA TYR A 107 -1.38 -8.81 -8.42
C TYR A 107 -2.87 -9.21 -8.37
N TYR A 108 -3.45 -9.35 -7.17
CA TYR A 108 -4.87 -9.69 -7.02
C TYR A 108 -5.76 -8.67 -7.72
N THR A 109 -5.49 -7.38 -7.49
CA THR A 109 -6.26 -6.31 -8.13
C THR A 109 -6.08 -6.33 -9.65
N ALA A 110 -4.85 -6.51 -10.14
CA ALA A 110 -4.60 -6.57 -11.58
C ALA A 110 -5.37 -7.71 -12.27
N MET A 111 -5.53 -8.86 -11.60
CA MET A 111 -6.23 -10.02 -12.16
C MET A 111 -7.75 -9.92 -12.07
N HIS A 112 -8.28 -9.32 -11.01
CA HIS A 112 -9.73 -9.26 -10.78
C HIS A 112 -10.38 -7.96 -11.28
N HIS A 113 -9.58 -6.90 -11.47
CA HIS A 113 -10.02 -5.58 -11.91
C HIS A 113 -9.15 -5.04 -13.05
N PRO A 114 -9.11 -5.70 -14.23
CA PRO A 114 -8.34 -5.22 -15.36
C PRO A 114 -8.76 -3.82 -15.83
N GLU A 115 -10.01 -3.40 -15.54
CA GLU A 115 -10.52 -2.05 -15.80
C GLU A 115 -9.83 -0.95 -14.97
N TRP A 116 -9.10 -1.31 -13.92
CA TRP A 116 -8.33 -0.38 -13.09
C TRP A 116 -6.87 -0.25 -13.53
N LEU A 117 -6.42 -1.04 -14.50
CA LEU A 117 -5.03 -1.00 -14.97
C LEU A 117 -4.77 0.25 -15.83
N CYS A 118 -3.54 0.76 -15.74
CA CYS A 118 -3.04 1.75 -16.67
C CYS A 118 -2.92 1.14 -18.07
N MET A 119 -3.17 1.96 -19.09
CA MET A 119 -3.15 1.57 -20.49
C MET A 119 -2.10 2.41 -21.23
N ASN A 120 -1.25 1.79 -22.02
CA ASN A 120 -0.29 2.47 -22.89
C ASN A 120 -1.02 3.10 -24.10
N GLU A 121 -0.36 4.00 -24.82
CA GLU A 121 -0.94 4.68 -26.00
C GLU A 121 -1.35 3.73 -27.13
N ASP A 122 -0.70 2.56 -27.24
CA ASP A 122 -1.03 1.51 -28.21
C ASP A 122 -2.22 0.63 -27.77
N GLY A 123 -2.84 0.93 -26.63
CA GLY A 123 -3.94 0.19 -26.04
C GLY A 123 -3.54 -1.04 -25.22
N SER A 124 -2.25 -1.35 -25.11
CA SER A 124 -1.77 -2.45 -24.26
C SER A 124 -1.78 -2.08 -22.77
N ILE A 125 -1.80 -3.09 -21.90
CA ILE A 125 -1.67 -2.88 -20.45
C ILE A 125 -0.28 -2.35 -20.12
N SER A 126 -0.21 -1.35 -19.25
CA SER A 126 1.05 -0.82 -18.72
C SER A 126 1.64 -1.78 -17.68
N GLY A 127 2.78 -2.39 -18.02
CA GLY A 127 3.53 -3.27 -17.13
C GLY A 127 3.59 -4.72 -17.62
N TRP A 128 3.37 -5.65 -16.70
CA TRP A 128 3.53 -7.08 -16.93
C TRP A 128 2.51 -7.67 -17.92
N LYS A 129 2.97 -8.62 -18.76
CA LYS A 129 2.15 -9.31 -19.78
C LYS A 129 1.73 -10.72 -19.30
N PRO A 130 0.55 -11.24 -19.73
CA PRO A 130 -0.04 -12.47 -19.18
C PRO A 130 0.84 -13.73 -19.12
N TYR A 131 1.84 -13.87 -19.98
CA TYR A 131 2.70 -15.06 -20.07
C TYR A 131 4.13 -14.84 -19.56
N GLN A 132 4.36 -13.75 -18.82
CA GLN A 132 5.64 -13.48 -18.19
C GLN A 132 5.56 -13.85 -16.70
N ALA A 133 6.66 -13.94 -15.98
CA ALA A 133 6.61 -13.98 -14.52
C ALA A 133 6.62 -12.53 -13.97
N GLY A 134 5.78 -12.20 -12.98
CA GLY A 134 5.80 -10.90 -12.32
C GLY A 134 4.44 -10.44 -11.77
N PHE A 135 4.43 -9.26 -11.16
CA PHE A 135 3.25 -8.61 -10.56
C PHE A 135 3.19 -7.09 -10.86
N TYR A 136 3.92 -6.64 -11.88
CA TYR A 136 4.22 -5.21 -12.12
C TYR A 136 3.23 -4.50 -13.04
N ALA A 137 1.95 -4.90 -13.04
CA ALA A 137 0.91 -4.16 -13.77
C ALA A 137 0.55 -2.89 -13.00
N ASN A 138 0.65 -1.73 -13.66
CA ASN A 138 0.42 -0.45 -13.00
C ASN A 138 -1.08 -0.20 -12.80
N LEU A 139 -1.48 0.13 -11.59
CA LEU A 139 -2.86 0.51 -11.25
C LEU A 139 -3.07 2.02 -11.43
N CYS A 140 -4.20 2.36 -12.01
CA CYS A 140 -4.59 3.72 -12.32
C CYS A 140 -5.34 4.35 -11.15
N VAL A 141 -4.69 5.27 -10.45
CA VAL A 141 -5.24 6.03 -9.31
C VAL A 141 -6.34 7.03 -9.69
N ASN A 142 -6.73 7.11 -10.97
CA ASN A 142 -7.87 7.91 -11.42
C ASN A 142 -9.15 7.08 -11.60
N THR A 143 -9.08 5.75 -11.46
CA THR A 143 -10.22 4.84 -11.63
C THR A 143 -10.91 4.56 -10.29
N GLY A 144 -11.94 3.70 -10.30
CA GLY A 144 -12.59 3.19 -9.08
C GLY A 144 -11.61 2.52 -8.10
N TYR A 145 -10.41 2.17 -8.56
CA TYR A 145 -9.30 1.75 -7.71
C TYR A 145 -9.01 2.71 -6.54
N LEU A 146 -9.08 4.02 -6.78
CA LEU A 146 -8.78 5.00 -5.74
C LEU A 146 -9.76 4.90 -4.56
N ASP A 147 -11.04 4.62 -4.85
CA ASP A 147 -12.05 4.47 -3.80
C ASP A 147 -11.81 3.22 -2.96
N PHE A 148 -11.40 2.12 -3.61
CA PHE A 148 -10.96 0.92 -2.89
C PHE A 148 -9.76 1.21 -1.98
N LEU A 149 -8.72 1.87 -2.50
CA LEU A 149 -7.52 2.21 -1.72
C LEU A 149 -7.84 3.11 -0.52
N LYS A 150 -8.72 4.11 -0.69
CA LYS A 150 -9.20 4.97 0.40
C LYS A 150 -9.95 4.16 1.46
N GLN A 151 -10.86 3.29 1.05
CA GLN A 151 -11.65 2.47 1.98
C GLN A 151 -10.78 1.48 2.76
N GLN A 152 -9.81 0.84 2.10
CA GLN A 152 -8.88 -0.09 2.74
C GLN A 152 -7.91 0.63 3.68
N THR A 153 -7.44 1.82 3.30
CA THR A 153 -6.61 2.67 4.19
C THR A 153 -7.43 3.11 5.41
N ALA A 154 -8.67 3.56 5.21
CA ALA A 154 -9.55 3.95 6.30
C ALA A 154 -9.80 2.78 7.28
N GLU A 155 -10.02 1.56 6.78
CA GLU A 155 -10.16 0.39 7.65
C GLU A 155 -8.91 0.13 8.50
N VAL A 156 -7.71 0.26 7.93
CA VAL A 156 -6.45 0.14 8.70
C VAL A 156 -6.39 1.19 9.82
N LEU A 157 -6.71 2.44 9.51
CA LEU A 157 -6.72 3.53 10.49
C LEU A 157 -7.82 3.38 11.56
N GLU A 158 -8.94 2.76 11.21
CA GLU A 158 -10.04 2.47 12.14
C GLU A 158 -9.71 1.29 13.07
N MET A 159 -8.97 0.29 12.58
CA MET A 159 -8.68 -0.96 13.31
C MET A 159 -7.43 -0.89 14.18
N PHE A 160 -6.44 -0.07 13.83
CA PHE A 160 -5.12 -0.08 14.45
C PHE A 160 -4.65 1.32 14.86
N ASP A 161 -3.96 1.39 16.00
CA ASP A 161 -3.22 2.58 16.43
C ASP A 161 -1.89 2.64 15.66
N VAL A 162 -1.89 3.28 14.49
CA VAL A 162 -0.72 3.31 13.60
C VAL A 162 0.13 4.56 13.82
N ASP A 163 1.45 4.42 13.72
CA ASP A 163 2.39 5.56 13.80
C ASP A 163 2.52 6.35 12.48
N GLY A 164 1.89 5.84 11.42
CA GLY A 164 1.90 6.41 10.08
C GLY A 164 1.55 5.37 9.03
N ILE A 165 1.33 5.82 7.80
CA ILE A 165 1.13 4.95 6.64
C ILE A 165 2.36 5.06 5.74
N PHE A 166 2.89 3.92 5.34
CA PHE A 166 3.88 3.81 4.27
C PHE A 166 3.13 3.40 3.01
N PHE A 167 2.90 4.37 2.11
CA PHE A 167 2.44 4.09 0.76
C PHE A 167 3.62 3.77 -0.15
N ASP A 168 3.63 2.56 -0.72
CA ASP A 168 4.70 2.13 -1.63
C ASP A 168 4.25 2.10 -3.08
N ILE A 169 5.20 2.27 -4.00
CA ILE A 169 4.98 2.36 -5.46
C ILE A 169 4.01 3.51 -5.77
N VAL A 170 4.43 4.72 -5.37
CA VAL A 170 3.80 5.99 -5.72
C VAL A 170 4.70 6.65 -6.77
N LYS A 171 4.26 6.69 -8.02
CA LYS A 171 5.05 7.15 -9.15
C LYS A 171 4.18 7.77 -10.26
N THR A 172 4.79 8.65 -11.02
CA THR A 172 4.19 9.19 -12.25
C THR A 172 4.09 8.07 -13.30
N VAL A 173 2.87 7.73 -13.71
CA VAL A 173 2.60 6.68 -14.72
C VAL A 173 1.75 7.24 -15.85
N ASP A 174 2.26 7.15 -17.09
CA ASP A 174 1.48 7.45 -18.30
C ASP A 174 0.26 6.51 -18.39
N CYS A 175 -0.90 7.05 -18.76
CA CYS A 175 -2.13 6.28 -18.86
C CYS A 175 -3.11 6.86 -19.90
N SER A 176 -3.45 6.03 -20.88
CA SER A 176 -4.40 6.28 -21.96
C SER A 176 -5.76 5.60 -21.76
N CYS A 177 -6.06 5.14 -20.54
CA CYS A 177 -7.35 4.52 -20.25
C CYS A 177 -8.51 5.52 -20.46
N THR A 178 -9.74 5.02 -20.60
CA THR A 178 -10.92 5.85 -20.87
C THR A 178 -11.11 6.95 -19.82
N THR A 179 -10.91 6.63 -18.53
CA THR A 179 -11.02 7.60 -17.44
C THR A 179 -9.98 8.71 -17.52
N CYS A 180 -8.71 8.36 -17.73
CA CYS A 180 -7.63 9.35 -17.86
C CYS A 180 -7.85 10.26 -19.08
N ARG A 181 -8.22 9.69 -20.23
CA ARG A 181 -8.55 10.48 -21.42
C ARG A 181 -9.69 11.46 -21.17
N LYS A 182 -10.74 11.03 -20.49
CA LYS A 182 -11.85 11.91 -20.13
C LYS A 182 -11.38 13.06 -19.23
N ILE A 183 -10.67 12.75 -18.15
CA ILE A 183 -10.20 13.78 -17.19
C ILE A 183 -9.24 14.75 -17.90
N MET A 184 -8.35 14.26 -18.76
CA MET A 184 -7.47 15.12 -19.57
C MET A 184 -8.27 16.08 -20.44
N THR A 185 -9.25 15.60 -21.20
CA THR A 185 -10.12 16.47 -22.02
C THR A 185 -10.88 17.48 -21.17
N ASP A 186 -11.43 17.08 -20.02
CA ASP A 186 -12.11 18.00 -19.09
C ASP A 186 -11.18 19.10 -18.54
N LEU A 187 -9.87 18.83 -18.46
CA LEU A 187 -8.83 19.78 -18.05
C LEU A 187 -8.23 20.58 -19.23
N GLY A 188 -8.73 20.37 -20.45
CA GLY A 188 -8.20 21.01 -21.66
C GLY A 188 -6.81 20.49 -22.10
N LEU A 189 -6.45 19.27 -21.68
CA LEU A 189 -5.24 18.57 -22.10
C LEU A 189 -5.55 17.63 -23.28
N GLU A 190 -4.65 17.58 -24.26
CA GLU A 190 -4.73 16.71 -25.44
C GLU A 190 -4.21 15.29 -25.12
N PRO A 191 -5.07 14.26 -25.04
CA PRO A 191 -4.64 12.93 -24.62
C PRO A 191 -3.72 12.21 -25.62
N SER A 192 -3.76 12.58 -26.90
CA SER A 192 -2.85 12.00 -27.89
C SER A 192 -1.41 12.51 -27.77
N ASP A 193 -1.20 13.63 -27.08
CA ASP A 193 0.11 14.24 -26.83
C ASP A 193 0.77 13.63 -25.58
N LYS A 194 1.94 13.02 -25.77
CA LYS A 194 2.71 12.37 -24.70
C LYS A 194 3.14 13.32 -23.59
N GLU A 195 3.57 14.53 -23.90
CA GLU A 195 4.00 15.49 -22.89
C GLU A 195 2.82 15.91 -22.01
N GLN A 196 1.64 16.08 -22.61
CA GLN A 196 0.41 16.40 -21.88
C GLN A 196 -0.09 15.23 -21.04
N ARG A 197 0.04 13.98 -21.51
CA ARG A 197 -0.23 12.79 -20.69
C ARG A 197 0.70 12.70 -19.48
N MET A 198 1.99 12.96 -19.66
CA MET A 198 2.96 12.95 -18.54
C MET A 198 2.66 14.07 -17.52
N LYS A 199 2.33 15.27 -18.01
CA LYS A 199 1.85 16.36 -17.15
C LYS A 199 0.60 15.95 -16.35
N PHE A 200 -0.34 15.27 -17.00
CA PHE A 200 -1.52 14.74 -16.31
C PHE A 200 -1.16 13.67 -15.28
N ALA A 201 -0.22 12.77 -15.59
CA ALA A 201 0.24 11.74 -14.65
C ALA A 201 0.83 12.36 -13.36
N ASP A 202 1.59 13.46 -13.47
CA ASP A 202 2.09 14.21 -12.32
C ASP A 202 0.95 14.86 -11.52
N ILE A 203 -0.05 15.43 -12.21
CA ILE A 203 -1.24 15.98 -11.56
C ILE A 203 -2.00 14.89 -10.80
N SER A 204 -2.16 13.71 -11.39
CA SER A 204 -2.87 12.59 -10.79
C SER A 204 -2.21 12.11 -9.50
N ILE A 205 -0.89 11.91 -9.51
CA ILE A 205 -0.20 11.36 -8.33
C ILE A 205 -0.03 12.38 -7.20
N ASN A 206 -0.06 13.69 -7.48
CA ASN A 206 -0.02 14.73 -6.45
C ASN A 206 -1.39 15.11 -5.88
N ARG A 207 -2.48 14.64 -6.50
CA ARG A 207 -3.85 14.72 -5.92
C ARG A 207 -4.18 13.52 -5.04
N PHE A 208 -3.37 12.47 -5.15
CA PHE A 208 -3.49 11.23 -4.39
C PHE A 208 -3.06 11.45 -2.94
#